data_AF-T2PJL5-F1
#
_entry.id   AF-T2PJL5-F1
#
_cell.length_a   1.000
_cell.length_b   1.000
_cell.length_c   1.000
_cell.angle_alpha   90.00
_cell.angle_beta   90.00
_cell.angle_gamma   90.00
#
_symmetry.space_group_name_H-M   'P 1'
#
loop_
_entity.id
_entity.type
_entity.pdbx_description
1 polymer ?
#
loop_
_entity_poly.entity_id
_entity_poly.type
_entity_poly.pdbx_seq_one_letter_code
_entity_poly.pdbx_strand_id
1 'polypeptide(L)'
;MSALQKHSYYAIALTNTCNDINITKEYLTITLRKEVTMNHVMKRYINTSLLYAVLAMIGGVFYREFTKFNAFHAKTVLAVVHTHYFMLGMVVFLLLILFEKNFSFSNEKTTRILITYHIGLNLTAVMMITRGIAQVMRLHLSPSIDFSITGLAGIGHILLGVSIVLILLQIKRSIAHCANTSLE
;
A
#
# COMPACT_ATOMS: atom_id res chain seq x y z
N MET A 1 4.52 24.41 29.14
CA MET A 1 4.12 24.98 27.84
C MET A 1 3.50 23.88 27.00
N SER A 2 2.18 23.76 27.03
CA SER A 2 1.40 22.68 26.41
C SER A 2 0.71 23.16 25.13
N ALA A 3 0.61 22.26 24.15
CA ALA A 3 0.12 22.49 22.78
C ALA A 3 -1.32 23.03 22.66
N LEU A 4 -2.07 23.11 23.77
CA LEU A 4 -3.44 23.62 23.80
C LEU A 4 -3.52 25.16 23.80
N GLN A 5 -2.47 25.87 24.25
CA GLN A 5 -2.53 27.33 24.37
C GLN A 5 -2.31 28.07 23.04
N LYS A 6 -1.69 27.42 22.04
CA LYS A 6 -1.52 28.01 20.69
C LYS A 6 -2.82 28.09 19.89
N HIS A 7 -3.77 27.20 20.14
CA HIS A 7 -5.06 27.20 19.43
C HIS A 7 -6.00 28.33 19.89
N SER A 8 -5.84 28.84 21.11
CA SER A 8 -6.69 29.91 21.63
C SER A 8 -6.36 31.29 21.06
N TYR A 9 -5.10 31.53 20.64
CA TYR A 9 -4.68 32.84 20.13
C TYR A 9 -5.14 33.09 18.68
N TYR A 10 -5.25 32.06 17.84
CA TYR A 10 -5.77 32.20 16.48
C TYR A 10 -7.30 32.30 16.42
N ALA A 11 -8.02 31.79 17.43
CA ALA A 11 -9.48 31.87 17.49
C ALA A 11 -10.01 33.29 17.81
N ILE A 12 -9.19 34.13 18.45
CA ILE A 12 -9.61 35.46 18.92
C ILE A 12 -9.33 36.57 17.88
N ALA A 13 -8.48 36.33 16.88
CA ALA A 13 -8.15 37.34 15.85
C ALA A 13 -9.14 37.42 14.67
N LEU A 14 -10.18 36.58 14.62
CA LEU A 14 -11.11 36.45 13.48
C LEU A 14 -12.49 37.09 13.70
N THR A 15 -12.69 37.93 14.73
CA THR A 15 -14.03 38.43 15.08
C THR A 15 -14.51 39.67 14.31
N ASN A 16 -13.90 40.09 13.20
CA ASN A 16 -14.20 41.42 12.62
C ASN A 16 -14.53 41.53 11.13
N THR A 17 -14.98 40.49 10.42
CA THR A 17 -15.62 40.69 9.11
C THR A 17 -16.80 39.76 8.82
N CYS A 18 -17.94 40.34 8.41
CA CYS A 18 -19.21 39.68 8.08
C CYS A 18 -19.15 38.66 6.90
N ASN A 19 -17.96 38.37 6.36
CA ASN A 19 -17.71 37.39 5.29
C ASN A 19 -17.21 36.03 5.82
N ASP A 20 -16.91 35.94 7.13
CA ASP A 20 -16.27 34.79 7.75
C ASP A 20 -17.17 33.57 7.94
N ILE A 21 -18.51 33.70 7.99
CA ILE A 21 -19.39 32.57 8.35
C ILE A 21 -19.46 31.52 7.23
N ASN A 22 -19.44 31.93 5.96
CA ASN A 22 -19.38 31.00 4.82
C ASN A 22 -18.00 30.35 4.73
N ILE A 23 -16.93 31.14 4.95
CA ILE A 23 -15.55 30.68 4.93
C ILE A 23 -15.32 29.70 6.10
N THR A 24 -15.68 30.03 7.34
CA THR A 24 -15.54 29.09 8.47
C THR A 24 -16.39 27.83 8.33
N LYS A 25 -17.62 27.91 7.80
CA LYS A 25 -18.40 26.70 7.50
C LYS A 25 -17.75 25.83 6.43
N GLU A 26 -17.20 26.44 5.38
CA GLU A 26 -16.51 25.74 4.30
C GLU A 26 -15.18 25.14 4.79
N TYR A 27 -14.39 25.86 5.57
CA TYR A 27 -13.16 25.37 6.20
C TYR A 27 -13.43 24.28 7.24
N LEU A 28 -14.49 24.41 8.05
CA LEU A 28 -14.90 23.39 9.02
C LEU A 28 -15.41 22.13 8.30
N THR A 29 -16.17 22.27 7.20
CA THR A 29 -16.56 21.12 6.38
C THR A 29 -15.39 20.53 5.60
N ILE A 30 -14.42 21.31 5.12
CA ILE A 30 -13.19 20.82 4.49
C ILE A 30 -12.31 20.08 5.50
N THR A 31 -12.21 20.61 6.74
CA THR A 31 -11.39 20.03 7.81
C THR A 31 -12.04 18.75 8.36
N LEU A 32 -13.35 18.77 8.63
CA LEU A 32 -14.10 17.57 9.01
C LEU A 32 -14.16 16.55 7.87
N ARG A 33 -14.31 16.99 6.61
CA ARG A 33 -14.25 16.08 5.45
C ARG A 33 -12.86 15.47 5.32
N LYS A 34 -11.78 16.25 5.49
CA LYS A 34 -10.41 15.71 5.55
C LYS A 34 -10.27 14.72 6.70
N GLU A 35 -10.61 15.06 7.95
CA GLU A 35 -10.52 14.11 9.07
C GLU A 35 -11.34 12.82 8.86
N VAL A 36 -12.55 12.91 8.31
CA VAL A 36 -13.41 11.75 8.04
C VAL A 36 -12.92 10.93 6.85
N THR A 37 -12.45 11.56 5.76
CA THR A 37 -11.86 10.83 4.61
C THR A 37 -10.51 10.21 4.97
N MET A 38 -9.68 10.88 5.76
CA MET A 38 -8.44 10.34 6.32
C MET A 38 -8.72 9.09 7.16
N ASN A 39 -9.77 9.12 8.00
CA ASN A 39 -10.22 7.94 8.74
C ASN A 39 -10.64 6.78 7.82
N HIS A 40 -11.33 7.06 6.72
CA HIS A 40 -11.78 6.02 5.79
C HIS A 40 -10.63 5.39 4.99
N VAL A 41 -9.69 6.20 4.49
CA VAL A 41 -8.51 5.72 3.74
C VAL A 41 -7.57 4.90 4.64
N MET A 42 -7.28 5.38 5.86
CA MET A 42 -6.46 4.64 6.81
C MET A 42 -7.08 3.30 7.22
N LYS A 43 -8.41 3.25 7.45
CA LYS A 43 -9.13 1.99 7.72
C LYS A 43 -9.01 1.02 6.56
N ARG A 44 -9.12 1.51 5.32
CA ARG A 44 -8.94 0.68 4.12
C ARG A 44 -7.52 0.11 4.05
N TYR A 45 -6.49 0.89 4.31
CA TYR A 45 -5.11 0.40 4.29
C TYR A 45 -4.84 -0.64 5.38
N ILE A 46 -5.41 -0.46 6.58
CA ILE A 46 -5.26 -1.43 7.68
C ILE A 46 -5.94 -2.75 7.35
N ASN A 47 -7.17 -2.71 6.80
CA ASN A 47 -7.90 -3.91 6.40
C ASN A 47 -7.15 -4.66 5.29
N THR A 48 -6.59 -3.92 4.34
CA THR A 48 -5.77 -4.48 3.26
C THR A 48 -4.48 -5.11 3.78
N SER A 49 -3.77 -4.43 4.70
CA SER A 49 -2.54 -4.97 5.32
C SER A 49 -2.83 -6.25 6.10
N LEU A 50 -3.92 -6.26 6.86
CA LEU A 50 -4.35 -7.44 7.63
C LEU A 50 -4.77 -8.59 6.71
N LEU A 51 -5.50 -8.31 5.63
CA LEU A 51 -5.84 -9.30 4.60
C LEU A 51 -4.58 -9.93 4.00
N TYR A 52 -3.62 -9.12 3.58
CA TYR A 52 -2.37 -9.63 3.02
C TYR A 52 -1.49 -10.35 4.04
N ALA A 53 -1.52 -9.95 5.31
CA ALA A 53 -0.86 -10.68 6.39
C ALA A 53 -1.43 -12.09 6.56
N VAL A 54 -2.76 -12.22 6.57
CA VAL A 54 -3.43 -13.53 6.64
C VAL A 54 -3.10 -14.38 5.42
N LEU A 55 -3.16 -13.80 4.21
CA LEU A 55 -2.76 -14.51 2.98
C LEU A 55 -1.29 -14.94 3.00
N ALA A 56 -0.39 -14.10 3.51
CA ALA A 56 1.02 -14.45 3.67
C ALA A 56 1.20 -15.62 4.64
N MET A 57 0.51 -15.62 5.79
CA MET A 57 0.57 -16.72 6.75
C MET A 57 0.05 -18.03 6.15
N ILE A 58 -1.11 -17.99 5.48
CA ILE A 58 -1.67 -19.15 4.78
C ILE A 58 -0.68 -19.65 3.72
N GLY A 59 -0.11 -18.76 2.91
CA GLY A 59 0.88 -19.12 1.90
C GLY A 59 2.17 -19.74 2.48
N GLY A 60 2.61 -19.26 3.64
CA GLY A 60 3.79 -19.80 4.33
C GLY A 60 3.55 -21.21 4.90
N VAL A 61 2.38 -21.43 5.51
CA VAL A 61 1.96 -22.76 6.00
C VAL A 61 1.76 -23.70 4.81
N PHE A 62 1.07 -23.23 3.76
CA PHE A 62 0.83 -24.01 2.55
C PHE A 62 2.13 -24.48 1.91
N TYR A 63 3.12 -23.61 1.72
CA TYR A 63 4.43 -24.00 1.19
C TYR A 63 5.10 -25.11 2.03
N ARG A 64 5.11 -24.95 3.36
CA ARG A 64 5.76 -25.92 4.27
C ARG A 64 5.08 -27.28 4.22
N GLU A 65 3.76 -27.32 4.31
CA GLU A 65 3.03 -28.59 4.30
C GLU A 65 3.03 -29.22 2.90
N PHE A 66 2.84 -28.43 1.85
CA PHE A 66 2.78 -28.94 0.47
C PHE A 66 4.11 -29.54 0.02
N THR A 67 5.25 -28.94 0.36
CA THR A 67 6.57 -29.51 0.06
C THR A 67 6.84 -30.79 0.85
N LYS A 68 6.38 -30.86 2.11
CA LYS A 68 6.47 -32.06 2.94
C LYS A 68 5.64 -33.21 2.40
N PHE A 69 4.39 -32.96 1.99
CA PHE A 69 3.52 -33.98 1.39
C PHE A 69 4.07 -34.56 0.09
N ASN A 70 4.76 -33.75 -0.72
CA ASN A 70 5.34 -34.17 -1.99
C ASN A 70 6.80 -34.68 -1.87
N ALA A 71 7.33 -34.83 -0.65
CA ALA A 71 8.72 -35.19 -0.37
C ALA A 71 9.73 -34.37 -1.20
N PHE A 72 9.48 -33.06 -1.33
CA PHE A 72 10.28 -32.14 -2.13
C PHE A 72 11.20 -31.33 -1.23
N HIS A 73 12.50 -31.58 -1.30
CA HIS A 73 13.49 -30.99 -0.39
C HIS A 73 14.24 -29.77 -0.95
N ALA A 74 14.01 -29.40 -2.23
CA ALA A 74 14.69 -28.28 -2.86
C ALA A 74 13.94 -26.95 -2.64
N LYS A 75 14.65 -25.82 -2.82
CA LYS A 75 14.03 -24.49 -2.77
C LYS A 75 13.10 -24.30 -3.97
N THR A 76 11.85 -23.92 -3.69
CA THR A 76 10.82 -23.67 -4.69
C THR A 76 10.46 -22.19 -4.77
N VAL A 77 9.97 -21.75 -5.93
CA VAL A 77 9.38 -20.40 -6.10
C VAL A 77 8.19 -20.17 -5.16
N LEU A 78 7.51 -21.24 -4.72
CA LEU A 78 6.40 -21.17 -3.77
C LEU A 78 6.78 -20.56 -2.41
N ALA A 79 8.03 -20.76 -1.96
CA ALA A 79 8.55 -20.18 -0.72
C ALA A 79 8.65 -18.64 -0.81
N VAL A 80 8.86 -18.14 -2.02
CA VAL A 80 9.07 -16.71 -2.30
C VAL A 80 7.74 -15.95 -2.28
N VAL A 81 6.62 -16.63 -2.52
CA VAL A 81 5.26 -16.05 -2.44
C VAL A 81 4.97 -15.51 -1.04
N HIS A 82 5.36 -16.28 0.00
CA HIS A 82 5.17 -15.89 1.39
C HIS A 82 5.86 -14.54 1.70
N THR A 83 7.14 -14.42 1.33
CA THR A 83 7.92 -13.22 1.62
C THR A 83 7.44 -12.01 0.81
N HIS A 84 6.98 -12.23 -0.43
CA HIS A 84 6.42 -11.16 -1.25
C HIS A 84 5.11 -10.62 -0.67
N TYR A 85 4.14 -11.49 -0.35
CA TYR A 85 2.90 -11.01 0.28
C TYR A 85 3.13 -10.39 1.66
N PHE A 86 4.10 -10.89 2.42
CA PHE A 86 4.44 -10.30 3.71
C PHE A 86 5.06 -8.90 3.56
N MET A 87 6.13 -8.76 2.76
CA MET A 87 6.79 -7.46 2.60
C MET A 87 5.97 -6.48 1.77
N LEU A 88 5.55 -6.86 0.57
CA LEU A 88 4.82 -5.97 -0.35
C LEU A 88 3.35 -5.80 0.07
N GLY A 89 2.72 -6.83 0.64
CA GLY A 89 1.31 -6.77 1.02
C GLY A 89 1.05 -6.24 2.44
N MET A 90 1.85 -6.60 3.44
CA MET A 90 1.66 -6.10 4.80
C MET A 90 2.52 -4.88 5.07
N VAL A 91 3.85 -5.01 4.95
CA VAL A 91 4.82 -3.99 5.42
C VAL A 91 4.67 -2.69 4.65
N VAL A 92 4.63 -2.74 3.32
CA VAL A 92 4.43 -1.53 2.49
C VAL A 92 3.13 -0.80 2.84
N PHE A 93 2.02 -1.53 3.07
CA PHE A 93 0.75 -0.91 3.50
C PHE A 93 0.80 -0.32 4.90
N LEU A 94 1.56 -0.93 5.81
CA LEU A 94 1.79 -0.37 7.14
C LEU A 94 2.59 0.95 7.06
N LEU A 95 3.61 1.00 6.21
CA LEU A 95 4.36 2.23 5.95
C LEU A 95 3.46 3.30 5.30
N LEU A 96 2.63 2.93 4.32
CA LEU A 96 1.67 3.84 3.69
C LEU A 96 0.75 4.51 4.72
N ILE A 97 0.28 3.78 5.73
CA ILE A 97 -0.52 4.35 6.83
C ILE A 97 0.29 5.38 7.64
N LEU A 98 1.56 5.06 7.94
CA LEU A 98 2.42 5.97 8.69
C LEU A 98 2.66 7.27 7.89
N PHE A 99 2.95 7.17 6.60
CA PHE A 99 3.11 8.35 5.74
C PHE A 99 1.80 9.13 5.60
N GLU A 100 0.67 8.44 5.50
CA GLU A 100 -0.64 9.08 5.39
C GLU A 100 -0.96 9.90 6.63
N LYS A 101 -0.73 9.34 7.82
CA LYS A 101 -0.94 10.03 9.10
C LYS A 101 -0.08 11.28 9.25
N ASN A 102 1.14 11.30 8.71
CA ASN A 102 2.08 12.41 8.87
C ASN A 102 1.95 13.49 7.78
N PHE A 103 1.65 13.12 6.54
CA PHE A 103 1.76 14.02 5.38
C PHE A 103 0.46 14.18 4.58
N SER A 104 -0.63 13.46 4.92
CA SER A 104 -1.91 13.49 4.20
C SER A 104 -1.73 13.47 2.68
N PHE A 105 -0.99 12.49 2.16
CA PHE A 105 -0.59 12.45 0.76
C PHE A 105 -1.61 11.70 -0.13
N SER A 106 -2.65 11.09 0.47
CA SER A 106 -3.69 10.42 -0.29
C SER A 106 -4.49 11.40 -1.14
N ASN A 107 -4.45 11.16 -2.44
CA ASN A 107 -5.21 11.87 -3.45
C ASN A 107 -5.80 10.84 -4.42
N GLU A 108 -6.70 11.24 -5.31
CA GLU A 108 -7.31 10.35 -6.30
C GLU A 108 -6.26 9.66 -7.18
N LYS A 109 -5.14 10.36 -7.47
CA LYS A 109 -3.98 9.80 -8.18
C LYS A 109 -3.33 8.65 -7.39
N THR A 110 -3.13 8.81 -6.09
CA THR A 110 -2.60 7.78 -5.18
C THR A 110 -3.49 6.55 -5.18
N THR A 111 -4.81 6.74 -5.13
CA THR A 111 -5.77 5.62 -5.19
C THR A 111 -5.64 4.84 -6.49
N ARG A 112 -5.49 5.52 -7.64
CA ARG A 112 -5.28 4.86 -8.93
C ARG A 112 -3.98 4.07 -8.97
N ILE A 113 -2.89 4.63 -8.46
CA ILE A 113 -1.58 3.95 -8.38
C ILE A 113 -1.66 2.72 -7.47
N LEU A 114 -2.38 2.80 -6.35
CA LEU A 114 -2.58 1.65 -5.45
C LEU A 114 -3.40 0.52 -6.10
N ILE A 115 -4.39 0.84 -6.94
CA ILE A 115 -5.11 -0.19 -7.71
C ILE A 115 -4.13 -0.92 -8.63
N THR A 116 -3.28 -0.19 -9.36
CA THR A 116 -2.23 -0.77 -10.21
C THR A 116 -1.26 -1.63 -9.39
N TYR A 117 -0.90 -1.18 -8.18
CA TYR A 117 -0.06 -1.95 -7.26
C TYR A 117 -0.72 -3.29 -6.86
N HIS A 118 -2.01 -3.28 -6.50
CA HIS A 118 -2.75 -4.50 -6.18
C HIS A 118 -2.80 -5.48 -7.34
N ILE A 119 -3.01 -4.97 -8.56
CA ILE A 119 -3.03 -5.80 -9.76
C ILE A 119 -1.66 -6.45 -9.99
N GLY A 120 -0.59 -5.66 -9.88
CA GLY A 120 0.78 -6.16 -10.02
C GLY A 120 1.13 -7.21 -8.98
N LEU A 121 0.77 -6.97 -7.71
CA LEU A 121 1.05 -7.89 -6.60
C LEU A 121 0.35 -9.23 -6.80
N ASN A 122 -0.95 -9.20 -7.10
CA ASN A 122 -1.72 -10.42 -7.30
C ASN A 122 -1.30 -11.17 -8.56
N LEU A 123 -0.97 -10.45 -9.65
CA LEU A 123 -0.47 -11.07 -10.87
C LEU A 123 0.85 -11.80 -10.58
N THR A 124 1.85 -11.13 -10.02
CA THR A 124 3.13 -11.77 -9.67
C THR A 124 2.95 -12.96 -8.74
N ALA A 125 2.08 -12.84 -7.75
CA ALA A 125 1.78 -13.92 -6.81
C ALA A 125 1.16 -15.14 -7.48
N VAL A 126 0.13 -14.95 -8.32
CA VAL A 126 -0.53 -16.04 -9.05
C VAL A 126 0.49 -16.78 -9.93
N MET A 127 1.33 -16.05 -10.65
CA MET A 127 2.36 -16.66 -11.51
C MET A 127 3.43 -17.41 -10.70
N MET A 128 3.81 -16.91 -9.51
CA MET A 128 4.72 -17.62 -8.62
C MET A 128 4.08 -18.90 -8.02
N ILE A 129 2.80 -18.85 -7.68
CA ILE A 129 2.05 -20.01 -7.16
C ILE A 129 1.95 -21.08 -8.23
N THR A 130 1.52 -20.74 -9.45
CA THR A 130 1.38 -21.71 -10.55
C THR A 130 2.71 -22.38 -10.88
N ARG A 131 3.79 -21.59 -10.97
CA ARG A 131 5.14 -22.11 -11.19
C ARG A 131 5.64 -22.96 -10.01
N GLY A 132 5.37 -22.53 -8.79
CA GLY A 132 5.76 -23.23 -7.57
C GLY A 132 5.07 -24.59 -7.42
N ILE A 133 3.77 -24.66 -7.71
CA ILE A 133 2.99 -25.91 -7.69
C ILE A 133 3.51 -26.86 -8.76
N ALA A 134 3.69 -26.37 -10.00
CA ALA A 134 4.23 -27.17 -11.08
C ALA A 134 5.62 -27.75 -10.75
N GLN A 135 6.48 -26.96 -10.12
CA GLN A 135 7.82 -27.38 -9.69
C GLN A 135 7.77 -28.51 -8.65
N VAL A 136 6.89 -28.39 -7.64
CA VAL A 136 6.75 -29.42 -6.58
C VAL A 136 6.13 -30.71 -7.13
N MET A 137 5.15 -30.59 -8.03
CA MET A 137 4.52 -31.75 -8.69
C MET A 137 5.41 -32.39 -9.76
N ARG A 138 6.61 -31.85 -10.01
CA ARG A 138 7.54 -32.28 -11.07
C ARG A 138 6.86 -32.31 -12.45
N LEU A 139 5.92 -31.38 -12.68
CA LEU A 139 5.22 -31.28 -13.95
C LEU A 139 6.20 -30.79 -15.02
N HIS A 140 6.37 -31.54 -16.10
CA HIS A 140 7.14 -31.08 -17.26
C HIS A 140 6.34 -30.02 -18.01
N LEU A 141 6.61 -28.74 -17.73
CA LEU A 141 6.09 -27.65 -18.55
C LEU A 141 6.88 -27.60 -19.85
N SER A 142 6.16 -27.44 -20.96
CA SER A 142 6.79 -27.11 -22.24
C SER A 142 7.57 -25.79 -22.10
N PRO A 143 8.76 -25.66 -22.73
CA PRO A 143 9.57 -24.43 -22.66
C PRO A 143 8.78 -23.16 -22.98
N SER A 144 7.83 -23.23 -23.91
CA SER A 144 6.97 -22.09 -24.28
C SER A 144 6.05 -21.63 -23.14
N ILE A 145 5.56 -22.56 -22.32
CA ILE A 145 4.67 -22.27 -21.19
C ILE A 145 5.48 -21.69 -20.03
N ASP A 146 6.62 -22.28 -19.68
CA ASP A 146 7.48 -21.76 -18.61
C ASP A 146 8.02 -20.35 -18.94
N PHE A 147 8.34 -20.11 -20.22
CA PHE A 147 8.72 -18.77 -20.69
C PHE A 147 7.58 -17.77 -20.56
N SER A 148 6.35 -18.15 -20.94
CA SER A 148 5.16 -17.29 -20.81
C SER A 148 4.86 -16.96 -19.34
N ILE A 149 4.98 -17.95 -18.46
CA ILE A 149 4.77 -17.75 -17.01
C ILE A 149 5.82 -16.80 -16.43
N THR A 150 7.08 -17.00 -16.82
CA THR A 150 8.20 -16.14 -16.39
C THR A 150 8.02 -14.72 -16.92
N GLY A 151 7.61 -14.56 -18.18
CA GLY A 151 7.35 -13.25 -18.79
C GLY A 151 6.22 -12.49 -18.08
N LEU A 152 5.09 -13.14 -17.83
CA LEU A 152 3.96 -12.56 -17.11
C LEU A 152 4.31 -12.20 -15.65
N ALA A 153 5.10 -13.06 -14.97
CA ALA A 153 5.62 -12.75 -13.64
C ALA A 153 6.53 -11.50 -13.64
N GLY A 154 7.31 -11.33 -14.72
CA GLY A 154 8.15 -10.15 -14.98
C GLY A 154 7.34 -8.88 -15.21
N ILE A 155 6.25 -8.95 -15.98
CA ILE A 155 5.34 -7.81 -16.19
C ILE A 155 4.73 -7.36 -14.85
N GLY A 156 4.29 -8.31 -14.02
CA GLY A 156 3.82 -7.99 -12.67
C GLY A 156 4.88 -7.28 -11.82
N HIS A 157 6.14 -7.71 -11.91
CA HIS A 157 7.27 -7.04 -11.23
C HIS A 157 7.51 -5.61 -11.72
N ILE A 158 7.46 -5.38 -13.03
CA ILE A 158 7.60 -4.03 -13.60
C ILE A 158 6.47 -3.13 -13.10
N LEU A 159 5.23 -3.64 -13.11
CA LEU A 159 4.05 -2.92 -12.65
C LEU A 159 4.16 -2.54 -11.16
N LEU A 160 4.62 -3.48 -10.33
CA LEU A 160 4.91 -3.26 -8.92
C LEU A 160 6.01 -2.22 -8.70
N GLY A 161 7.13 -2.35 -9.41
CA GLY A 161 8.27 -1.44 -9.32
C GLY A 161 7.87 -0.01 -9.68
N VAL A 162 7.20 0.18 -10.81
CA VAL A 162 6.70 1.49 -11.25
C VAL A 162 5.73 2.08 -10.22
N SER A 163 4.81 1.27 -9.68
CA SER A 163 3.84 1.73 -8.69
C SER A 163 4.51 2.20 -7.39
N ILE A 164 5.51 1.48 -6.89
CA ILE A 164 6.29 1.87 -5.69
C ILE A 164 7.01 3.20 -5.93
N VAL A 165 7.68 3.35 -7.07
CA VAL A 165 8.39 4.59 -7.41
C VAL A 165 7.43 5.77 -7.46
N LEU A 166 6.26 5.61 -8.09
CA LEU A 166 5.25 6.66 -8.16
C LEU A 166 4.70 7.04 -6.77
N ILE A 167 4.47 6.06 -5.88
CA ILE A 167 4.07 6.31 -4.49
C ILE A 167 5.13 7.13 -3.75
N LEU A 168 6.41 6.74 -3.85
CA LEU A 168 7.51 7.46 -3.21
C LEU A 168 7.66 8.90 -3.73
N LEU A 169 7.47 9.11 -5.04
CA LEU A 169 7.49 10.44 -5.62
C LEU A 169 6.34 11.33 -5.11
N GLN A 170 5.16 10.76 -4.88
CA GLN A 170 4.05 11.52 -4.28
C GLN A 170 4.33 11.88 -2.83
N ILE A 171 4.87 10.95 -2.03
CA ILE A 171 5.29 11.23 -0.66
C ILE A 171 6.34 12.36 -0.64
N LYS A 172 7.36 12.30 -1.51
CA LYS A 172 8.38 13.34 -1.64
C LYS A 172 7.76 14.72 -1.94
N ARG A 173 6.78 14.79 -2.84
CA ARG A 173 6.08 16.05 -3.17
C ARG A 173 5.29 16.59 -1.99
N SER A 174 4.58 15.73 -1.26
CA SER A 174 3.81 16.14 -0.07
C SER A 174 4.72 16.65 1.05
N ILE A 175 5.86 16.00 1.30
CA ILE A 175 6.85 16.46 2.28
C ILE A 175 7.39 17.85 1.90
N ALA A 176 7.75 18.05 0.63
CA ALA A 176 8.25 19.35 0.14
C ALA A 176 7.20 20.46 0.28
N HIS A 177 5.93 20.17 0.01
CA HIS A 177 4.84 21.12 0.22
C HIS A 177 4.66 21.49 1.70
N CYS A 178 4.70 20.52 2.61
CA CYS A 178 4.59 20.77 4.04
C CYS A 178 5.78 21.60 4.59
N ALA A 179 7.00 21.35 4.10
CA ALA A 179 8.19 22.09 4.51
C ALA A 179 8.11 23.57 4.09
N ASN A 180 7.65 23.85 2.87
CA ASN A 180 7.53 25.23 2.38
C ASN A 180 6.45 26.02 3.14
N THR A 181 5.33 25.41 3.51
CA THR A 181 4.28 26.05 4.31
C THR A 181 4.72 26.36 5.75
N SER A 182 5.75 25.69 6.28
CA SER A 182 6.27 25.97 7.63
C SER A 182 7.29 27.11 7.70
N LEU A 183 7.69 27.65 6.54
CA LEU A 183 8.64 28.76 6.42
C LEU A 183 7.98 30.10 6.04
N GLU A 184 6.68 30.09 5.71
CA GLU A 184 5.83 31.29 5.54
C GLU A 184 5.02 31.55 6.81
#